data_AF-A0A7U2F8E9-F1
#
_entry.id   AF-A0A7U2F8E9-F1
#
_cell.length_a   1.000
_cell.length_b   1.000
_cell.length_c   1.000
_cell.angle_alpha   90.00
_cell.angle_beta   90.00
_cell.angle_gamma   90.00
#
_symmetry.space_group_name_H-M   'P 1'
#
loop_
_entity.id
_entity.type
_entity.pdbx_description
1 polymer ?
#
loop_
_entity_poly.entity_id
_entity_poly.type
_entity_poly.pdbx_seq_one_letter_code
_entity_poly.pdbx_strand_id
1 'polypeptide(L)'
;MADRQRTPPRATRSAGQLPPNPPTPEQIRKMEIARLKAKAAAQQAQERSAPAPVAGAKRPISAISASNAPTQLRNAAAASPQKRDQNGMIQPPSNDYIQPAKKYARSEFIDYDFSKMTDTKGGFLSTVDDPHNKAMWKGMPKEEQKPEGMTITDWERERIRRKLRANRAGPFEPGISILNTVNGKEEEDEEAALLEAAENAEVENGTFKGKYGDGKRDVKGKCRECNSLEIDWKWQDIFGISVCNACKDKIPDKYSLLTKTEARDDYLLTDPELKDEDLLPHLERPNPHKQSFHAMQLFLRLQVEAYALGPKKWGSAEALDEEYEKRRETSKARKEKKFKNKLNDLKKRTRVEAYKRARLGGGADAAFGQKIKGRYDKHEHEWGRSVLDPETGMTRKRCDECGMEVEELEL
;
A
#
# COMPACT_ATOMS: atom_id res chain seq x y z
N MET A 1 -59.66 5.48 -44.11
CA MET A 1 -58.63 4.65 -43.46
C MET A 1 -57.31 4.99 -44.11
N ALA A 2 -56.42 5.66 -43.37
CA ALA A 2 -55.17 6.19 -43.92
C ALA A 2 -54.06 5.15 -43.75
N ASP A 3 -53.49 4.73 -44.88
CA ASP A 3 -52.34 3.84 -44.97
C ASP A 3 -51.12 4.47 -44.29
N ARG A 4 -50.63 3.84 -43.21
CA ARG A 4 -49.39 4.24 -42.53
C ARG A 4 -48.20 3.61 -43.23
N GLN A 5 -47.31 4.45 -43.76
CA GLN A 5 -46.02 4.06 -44.34
C GLN A 5 -45.17 3.28 -43.31
N ARG A 6 -44.77 2.06 -43.67
CA ARG A 6 -43.83 1.24 -42.89
C ARG A 6 -42.41 1.82 -43.00
N THR A 7 -41.78 2.07 -41.86
CA THR A 7 -40.34 2.41 -41.78
C THR A 7 -39.46 1.22 -42.17
N PRO A 8 -38.39 1.40 -42.96
CA PRO A 8 -37.49 0.30 -43.32
C PRO A 8 -36.66 -0.16 -42.11
N PRO A 9 -36.23 -1.44 -42.07
CA PRO A 9 -35.45 -1.96 -40.95
C PRO A 9 -34.07 -1.29 -40.85
N ARG A 10 -33.64 -1.04 -39.61
CA ARG A 10 -32.34 -0.46 -39.25
C ARG A 10 -31.22 -1.43 -39.64
N ALA A 11 -30.35 -1.01 -40.57
CA ALA A 11 -29.17 -1.76 -40.95
C ALA A 11 -28.23 -2.00 -39.74
N THR A 12 -28.12 -3.24 -39.30
CA THR A 12 -27.09 -3.67 -38.34
C THR A 12 -25.74 -3.72 -39.04
N ARG A 13 -24.88 -2.73 -38.76
CA ARG A 13 -23.47 -2.73 -39.20
C ARG A 13 -22.68 -3.77 -38.39
N SER A 14 -22.87 -5.05 -38.68
CA SER A 14 -21.97 -6.11 -38.22
C SER A 14 -22.28 -7.41 -38.93
N ALA A 15 -22.08 -7.44 -40.25
CA ALA A 15 -22.01 -8.67 -41.01
C ALA A 15 -20.86 -8.54 -42.01
N GLY A 16 -19.74 -9.23 -41.75
CA GLY A 16 -18.77 -9.57 -42.79
C GLY A 16 -17.40 -8.87 -42.82
N GLN A 17 -16.92 -8.24 -41.75
CA GLN A 17 -15.50 -7.86 -41.66
C GLN A 17 -14.80 -8.67 -40.56
N LEU A 18 -13.85 -9.50 -40.99
CA LEU A 18 -12.88 -10.16 -40.12
C LEU A 18 -12.18 -9.11 -39.25
N PRO A 19 -11.80 -9.44 -38.00
CA PRO A 19 -11.04 -8.52 -37.16
C PRO A 19 -9.75 -8.11 -37.89
N PRO A 20 -9.33 -6.83 -37.80
CA PRO A 20 -8.12 -6.38 -38.46
C PRO A 20 -6.93 -7.23 -37.99
N ASN A 21 -6.09 -7.65 -38.94
CA ASN A 21 -4.89 -8.43 -38.63
C ASN A 21 -4.05 -7.71 -37.55
N PRO A 22 -3.44 -8.46 -36.63
CA PRO A 22 -2.57 -7.87 -35.62
C PRO A 22 -1.44 -7.08 -36.31
N PRO A 23 -1.11 -5.87 -35.80
CA PRO A 23 -0.12 -5.02 -36.41
C PRO A 23 1.24 -5.71 -36.49
N THR A 24 1.94 -5.51 -37.60
CA THR A 24 3.26 -6.11 -37.80
C THR A 24 4.26 -5.55 -36.77
N PRO A 25 5.36 -6.27 -36.46
CA PRO A 25 6.34 -5.82 -35.47
C PRO A 25 6.90 -4.42 -35.75
N GLU A 26 7.02 -4.06 -37.03
CA GLU A 26 7.46 -2.72 -37.44
C GLU A 26 6.40 -1.64 -37.20
N GLN A 27 5.11 -1.96 -37.34
CA GLN A 27 4.02 -1.04 -37.02
C GLN A 27 3.96 -0.78 -35.52
N ILE A 28 4.18 -1.80 -34.69
CA ILE A 28 4.28 -1.66 -33.23
C ILE A 28 5.44 -0.73 -32.86
N ARG A 29 6.63 -0.93 -33.45
CA ARG A 29 7.78 -0.04 -33.23
C ARG A 29 7.49 1.40 -33.66
N LYS A 30 6.82 1.61 -34.80
CA LYS A 30 6.43 2.96 -35.27
C LYS A 30 5.43 3.62 -34.32
N MET A 31 4.46 2.87 -33.79
CA MET A 31 3.52 3.37 -32.79
C MET A 31 4.22 3.73 -31.47
N GLU A 32 5.18 2.93 -31.02
CA GLU A 32 5.96 3.20 -29.81
C GLU A 32 6.86 4.42 -29.97
N ILE A 33 7.52 4.58 -31.12
CA ILE A 33 8.32 5.78 -31.44
C ILE A 33 7.44 7.02 -31.48
N ALA A 34 6.25 6.95 -32.09
CA ALA A 34 5.30 8.07 -32.12
C ALA A 34 4.80 8.41 -30.71
N ARG A 35 4.54 7.41 -29.87
CA ARG A 35 4.14 7.58 -28.47
C ARG A 35 5.24 8.23 -27.64
N LEU A 36 6.49 7.84 -27.82
CA LEU A 36 7.65 8.45 -27.15
C LEU A 36 7.85 9.90 -27.60
N LYS A 37 7.73 10.17 -28.90
CA LYS A 37 7.83 11.52 -29.46
C LYS A 37 6.72 12.45 -28.94
N ALA A 38 5.49 11.96 -28.85
CA ALA A 38 4.36 12.71 -28.29
C ALA A 38 4.56 13.01 -26.78
N LYS A 39 5.08 12.04 -26.02
CA LYS A 39 5.36 12.22 -24.59
C LYS A 39 6.50 13.23 -24.35
N ALA A 40 7.56 13.18 -25.16
CA ALA A 40 8.64 14.16 -25.12
C ALA A 40 8.16 15.58 -25.48
N ALA A 41 7.29 15.72 -26.48
CA ALA A 41 6.69 17.01 -26.84
C ALA A 41 5.80 17.58 -25.72
N ALA A 42 5.05 16.71 -25.01
CA ALA A 42 4.25 17.12 -23.86
C ALA A 42 5.12 17.58 -22.67
N GLN A 43 6.24 16.90 -22.40
CA GLN A 43 7.20 17.33 -21.38
C GLN A 43 7.85 18.67 -21.74
N GLN A 44 8.30 18.86 -22.98
CA GLN A 44 8.81 20.16 -23.44
C GLN A 44 7.76 21.28 -23.36
N ALA A 45 6.47 20.97 -23.56
CA ALA A 45 5.40 21.94 -23.40
C ALA A 45 5.12 22.28 -21.91
N GLN A 46 5.39 21.36 -20.99
CA GLN A 46 5.31 21.59 -19.54
C GLN A 46 6.53 22.34 -19.00
N GLU A 47 7.72 22.13 -19.56
CA GLU A 47 8.96 22.84 -19.21
C GLU A 47 8.99 24.29 -19.70
N ARG A 48 8.20 24.62 -20.74
CA ARG A 48 7.98 26.01 -21.15
C ARG A 48 7.05 26.68 -20.15
N SER A 49 7.63 27.50 -19.26
CA SER A 49 6.89 28.35 -18.33
C SER A 49 5.84 29.18 -19.09
N ALA A 50 4.58 29.08 -18.68
CA ALA A 50 3.52 29.94 -19.21
C ALA A 50 3.91 31.42 -18.99
N PRO A 51 3.69 32.31 -19.98
CA PRO A 51 3.94 33.74 -19.79
C PRO A 51 3.10 34.28 -18.64
N ALA A 52 3.67 35.20 -17.86
CA ALA A 52 3.03 35.78 -16.69
C ALA A 52 1.63 36.35 -17.03
N PRO A 53 0.62 36.14 -16.17
CA PRO A 53 -0.72 36.63 -16.44
C PRO A 53 -0.77 38.16 -16.42
N VAL A 54 -1.07 38.76 -17.57
CA VAL A 54 -1.45 40.17 -17.69
C VAL A 54 -2.78 40.41 -16.95
N ALA A 55 -2.82 41.46 -16.13
CA ALA A 55 -3.99 41.83 -15.36
C ALA A 55 -5.20 42.09 -16.29
N GLY A 56 -6.34 41.44 -16.00
CA GLY A 56 -7.62 41.68 -16.70
C GLY A 56 -8.10 40.57 -17.65
N ALA A 57 -7.31 39.53 -17.92
CA ALA A 57 -7.74 38.41 -18.76
C ALA A 57 -8.46 37.29 -17.96
N LYS A 58 -9.66 36.90 -18.41
CA LYS A 58 -10.41 35.76 -17.82
C LYS A 58 -9.72 34.44 -18.17
N ARG A 59 -9.55 33.57 -17.18
CA ARG A 59 -8.84 32.28 -17.30
C ARG A 59 -9.61 31.27 -18.17
N PRO A 60 -8.92 30.40 -18.95
CA PRO A 60 -9.56 29.38 -19.76
C PRO A 60 -10.18 28.27 -18.89
N ILE A 61 -11.29 27.70 -19.37
CA ILE A 61 -12.12 26.67 -18.70
C ILE A 61 -11.32 25.42 -18.29
N SER A 62 -10.21 25.11 -18.97
CA SER A 62 -9.31 24.00 -18.64
C SER A 62 -8.53 24.18 -17.32
N ALA A 63 -8.50 25.37 -16.74
CA ALA A 63 -7.91 25.63 -15.42
C ALA A 63 -8.87 25.34 -14.24
N ILE A 64 -10.13 24.96 -14.50
CA ILE A 64 -11.12 24.60 -13.48
C ILE A 64 -11.16 23.07 -13.36
N SER A 65 -10.08 22.49 -12.80
CA SER A 65 -10.14 21.12 -12.28
C SER A 65 -10.40 21.19 -10.77
N ALA A 66 -11.41 20.45 -10.31
CA ALA A 66 -12.04 20.54 -8.99
C ALA A 66 -11.18 20.12 -7.78
N SER A 67 -9.85 20.04 -7.93
CA SER A 67 -8.96 19.54 -6.89
C SER A 67 -8.33 20.62 -6.00
N ASN A 68 -8.46 21.91 -6.34
CA ASN A 68 -7.95 23.00 -5.50
C ASN A 68 -8.90 24.21 -5.50
N ALA A 69 -9.95 24.15 -4.68
CA ALA A 69 -10.71 25.32 -4.27
C ALA A 69 -10.45 25.57 -2.77
N PRO A 70 -9.95 26.75 -2.36
CA PRO A 70 -9.79 27.07 -0.95
C PRO A 70 -11.16 27.22 -0.28
N THR A 71 -11.33 26.60 0.88
CA THR A 71 -12.51 26.74 1.75
C THR A 71 -12.63 28.17 2.26
N GLN A 72 -13.45 28.97 1.59
CA GLN A 72 -13.92 30.27 2.09
C GLN A 72 -15.28 30.11 2.76
N LEU A 73 -15.45 30.79 3.91
CA LEU A 73 -16.56 30.73 4.87
C LEU A 73 -17.89 31.33 4.37
N ARG A 74 -18.31 31.02 3.14
CA ARG A 74 -19.62 31.42 2.61
C ARG A 74 -20.24 30.32 1.74
N ASN A 75 -20.44 29.14 2.30
CA ASN A 75 -21.36 28.16 1.72
C ASN A 75 -22.70 28.22 2.48
N ALA A 76 -23.61 29.08 2.01
CA ALA A 76 -24.98 29.21 2.50
C ALA A 76 -25.91 28.11 1.94
N ALA A 77 -25.49 26.85 2.03
CA ALA A 77 -26.30 25.69 1.63
C ALA A 77 -26.62 24.76 2.82
N ALA A 78 -26.21 25.12 4.03
CA ALA A 78 -26.42 24.33 5.25
C ALA A 78 -27.41 25.03 6.19
N ALA A 79 -28.60 25.37 5.70
CA ALA A 79 -29.82 25.55 6.49
C ALA A 79 -30.95 25.96 5.52
N SER A 80 -31.75 25.01 5.06
CA SER A 80 -33.06 25.33 4.50
C SER A 80 -34.05 24.27 4.96
N PRO A 81 -35.16 24.68 5.58
CA PRO A 81 -36.25 23.76 5.86
C PRO A 81 -36.90 23.33 4.54
N GLN A 82 -37.40 22.09 4.54
CA GLN A 82 -37.75 21.30 3.36
C GLN A 82 -38.59 22.05 2.31
N LYS A 83 -38.11 22.07 1.06
CA LYS A 83 -38.96 22.40 -0.10
C LYS A 83 -39.70 21.12 -0.55
N ARG A 84 -41.04 21.19 -0.56
CA ARG A 84 -41.91 20.25 -1.27
C ARG A 84 -41.65 20.33 -2.77
N ASP A 85 -41.63 19.19 -3.45
CA ASP A 85 -41.67 19.13 -4.90
C ASP A 85 -43.10 19.35 -5.43
N GLN A 86 -43.22 19.60 -6.74
CA GLN A 86 -44.45 20.02 -7.41
C GLN A 86 -45.51 18.91 -7.55
N ASN A 87 -45.27 17.70 -7.01
CA ASN A 87 -46.20 16.57 -7.09
C ASN A 87 -46.64 16.02 -5.71
N GLY A 88 -46.42 16.76 -4.62
CA GLY A 88 -47.14 16.54 -3.36
C GLY A 88 -46.80 15.25 -2.60
N MET A 89 -45.71 14.55 -2.96
CA MET A 89 -45.26 13.35 -2.25
C MET A 89 -44.14 13.70 -1.26
N ILE A 90 -44.34 13.36 0.01
CA ILE A 90 -43.34 13.52 1.07
C ILE A 90 -42.31 12.40 0.90
N GLN A 91 -41.07 12.75 0.52
CA GLN A 91 -39.99 11.76 0.50
C GLN A 91 -39.65 11.34 1.94
N PRO A 92 -39.60 10.03 2.24
CA PRO A 92 -39.18 9.56 3.55
C PRO A 92 -37.74 10.02 3.86
N PRO A 93 -37.39 10.24 5.15
CA PRO A 93 -36.04 10.64 5.52
C PRO A 93 -35.03 9.65 4.94
N SER A 94 -33.92 10.17 4.44
CA SER A 94 -32.89 9.39 3.74
C SER A 94 -32.54 8.15 4.54
N ASN A 95 -32.67 7.00 3.88
CA ASN A 95 -32.49 5.68 4.46
C ASN A 95 -31.02 5.50 4.90
N ASP A 96 -30.71 5.82 6.17
CA ASP A 96 -29.38 5.66 6.77
C ASP A 96 -28.86 4.21 6.77
N TYR A 97 -29.70 3.26 6.34
CA TYR A 97 -29.37 1.86 6.18
C TYR A 97 -28.68 1.52 4.83
N ILE A 98 -28.67 2.45 3.85
CA ILE A 98 -28.01 2.24 2.55
C ILE A 98 -26.88 3.26 2.40
N GLN A 99 -25.82 3.06 3.17
CA GLN A 99 -24.57 3.79 2.98
C GLN A 99 -23.74 3.09 1.89
N PRO A 100 -23.17 3.82 0.91
CA PRO A 100 -22.18 3.24 0.01
C PRO A 100 -21.01 2.70 0.85
N ALA A 101 -20.62 1.44 0.61
CA ALA A 101 -19.58 0.78 1.39
C ALA A 101 -18.32 1.66 1.49
N LYS A 102 -17.86 1.91 2.72
CA LYS A 102 -16.67 2.72 2.99
C LYS A 102 -15.49 2.17 2.17
N LYS A 103 -14.76 3.06 1.50
CA LYS A 103 -13.68 2.76 0.51
C LYS A 103 -12.52 1.91 1.05
N TYR A 104 -12.51 1.53 2.32
CA TYR A 104 -11.54 0.61 2.92
C TYR A 104 -11.57 -0.80 2.30
N ALA A 105 -12.66 -1.20 1.63
CA ALA A 105 -12.72 -2.48 0.93
C ALA A 105 -11.89 -2.53 -0.37
N ARG A 106 -11.40 -1.39 -0.88
CA ARG A 106 -10.69 -1.32 -2.17
C ARG A 106 -9.17 -1.23 -2.03
N SER A 107 -8.64 -0.79 -0.89
CA SER A 107 -7.19 -0.76 -0.59
C SER A 107 -6.70 -1.98 0.19
N GLU A 108 -7.60 -2.75 0.80
CA GLU A 108 -7.30 -4.04 1.46
C GLU A 108 -7.55 -5.26 0.57
N PHE A 109 -8.09 -5.06 -0.64
CA PHE A 109 -8.18 -6.10 -1.64
C PHE A 109 -6.81 -6.19 -2.32
N ILE A 110 -6.15 -7.34 -2.16
CA ILE A 110 -5.06 -7.71 -3.06
C ILE A 110 -5.73 -7.78 -4.42
N ASP A 111 -5.43 -6.86 -5.33
CA ASP A 111 -5.87 -6.87 -6.72
C ASP A 111 -5.34 -8.13 -7.39
N TYR A 112 -6.02 -9.24 -7.14
CA TYR A 112 -5.81 -10.48 -7.86
C TYR A 112 -6.53 -10.30 -9.18
N ASP A 113 -5.74 -10.19 -10.24
CA ASP A 113 -6.23 -10.05 -11.61
C ASP A 113 -7.06 -11.30 -11.99
N PHE A 114 -8.39 -11.18 -11.92
CA PHE A 114 -9.34 -12.23 -12.31
C PHE A 114 -9.21 -12.63 -13.80
N SER A 115 -8.45 -11.87 -14.61
CA SER A 115 -8.06 -12.25 -15.98
C SER A 115 -7.09 -13.44 -16.02
N LYS A 116 -6.36 -13.71 -14.92
CA LYS A 116 -5.43 -14.85 -14.82
C LYS A 116 -6.08 -16.15 -14.32
N MET A 117 -7.35 -16.14 -13.93
CA MET A 117 -8.08 -17.38 -13.63
C MET A 117 -8.64 -17.95 -14.93
N THR A 118 -7.95 -18.94 -15.48
CA THR A 118 -8.50 -19.80 -16.54
C THR A 118 -9.47 -20.80 -15.90
N ASP A 119 -10.75 -20.72 -16.25
CA ASP A 119 -11.75 -21.72 -15.87
C ASP A 119 -11.47 -23.04 -16.62
N THR A 120 -10.65 -23.90 -16.02
CA THR A 120 -10.47 -25.27 -16.46
C THR A 120 -11.64 -26.08 -15.91
N LYS A 121 -12.76 -26.07 -16.66
CA LYS A 121 -14.01 -26.82 -16.42
C LYS A 121 -13.78 -28.32 -16.11
N GLY A 122 -13.21 -28.65 -14.95
CA GLY A 122 -12.79 -30.01 -14.61
C GLY A 122 -11.62 -30.21 -13.62
N GLY A 123 -11.05 -29.18 -12.98
CA GLY A 123 -10.08 -29.40 -11.90
C GLY A 123 -9.00 -28.33 -11.83
N PHE A 124 -9.11 -27.47 -10.83
CA PHE A 124 -8.23 -26.32 -10.61
C PHE A 124 -6.92 -26.73 -9.92
N LEU A 125 -5.83 -26.86 -10.70
CA LEU A 125 -4.45 -26.68 -10.23
C LEU A 125 -3.66 -25.89 -11.29
N SER A 126 -2.84 -24.93 -10.86
CA SER A 126 -1.96 -24.16 -11.74
C SER A 126 -0.61 -24.87 -11.93
N THR A 127 0.16 -24.52 -12.97
CA THR A 127 1.49 -25.07 -13.28
C THR A 127 2.56 -24.87 -12.21
N VAL A 128 2.25 -24.13 -11.14
CA VAL A 128 3.14 -23.82 -10.02
C VAL A 128 2.91 -24.77 -8.82
N ASP A 129 1.81 -25.54 -8.81
CA ASP A 129 1.37 -26.32 -7.64
C ASP A 129 1.65 -27.84 -7.71
N ASP A 130 2.34 -28.35 -8.74
CA ASP A 130 2.70 -29.79 -8.85
C ASP A 130 4.22 -30.04 -8.87
N PRO A 131 4.84 -30.32 -7.70
CA PRO A 131 6.25 -30.68 -7.58
C PRO A 131 6.66 -32.00 -8.27
N HIS A 132 5.73 -32.82 -8.78
CA HIS A 132 6.03 -34.15 -9.34
C HIS A 132 5.92 -34.25 -10.87
N ASN A 133 5.69 -33.13 -11.56
CA ASN A 133 5.61 -33.16 -13.02
C ASN A 133 7.01 -33.22 -13.69
N LYS A 134 7.50 -34.43 -13.93
CA LYS A 134 8.79 -34.74 -14.60
C LYS A 134 8.87 -34.29 -16.07
N ALA A 135 7.78 -33.87 -16.71
CA ALA A 135 7.77 -33.47 -18.11
C ALA A 135 8.39 -32.07 -18.36
N MET A 136 8.51 -31.23 -17.32
CA MET A 136 8.90 -29.81 -17.46
C MET A 136 10.33 -29.48 -16.97
N TRP A 137 11.06 -30.46 -16.42
CA TRP A 137 12.41 -30.26 -15.84
C TRP A 137 13.57 -30.79 -16.73
N LYS A 138 13.27 -31.31 -17.92
CA LYS A 138 14.31 -31.72 -18.89
C LYS A 138 14.77 -30.50 -19.70
N GLY A 139 15.99 -30.03 -19.44
CA GLY A 139 16.70 -29.13 -20.37
C GLY A 139 17.31 -27.85 -19.79
N MET A 140 17.35 -27.66 -18.47
CA MET A 140 18.09 -26.52 -17.90
C MET A 140 19.61 -26.79 -17.87
N PRO A 141 20.46 -25.82 -18.28
CA PRO A 141 21.91 -25.97 -18.23
C PRO A 141 22.38 -26.12 -16.79
N LYS A 142 23.25 -27.11 -16.56
CA LYS A 142 23.78 -27.48 -15.24
C LYS A 142 24.78 -26.41 -14.78
N GLU A 143 24.34 -25.53 -13.89
CA GLU A 143 25.23 -24.58 -13.20
C GLU A 143 26.33 -25.33 -12.44
N GLU A 144 27.56 -24.81 -12.48
CA GLU A 144 28.71 -25.36 -11.79
C GLU A 144 28.42 -25.49 -10.29
N GLN A 145 28.21 -26.73 -9.85
CA GLN A 145 27.87 -27.03 -8.47
C GLN A 145 29.06 -26.76 -7.56
N LYS A 146 28.76 -26.05 -6.48
CA LYS A 146 29.63 -25.80 -5.33
C LYS A 146 30.21 -27.12 -4.78
N PRO A 147 31.53 -27.23 -4.53
CA PRO A 147 32.14 -28.42 -3.96
C PRO A 147 31.59 -28.79 -2.58
N GLU A 148 31.43 -30.09 -2.31
CA GLU A 148 30.94 -30.60 -1.04
C GLU A 148 31.98 -30.33 0.08
N GLY A 149 31.55 -29.57 1.10
CA GLY A 149 32.36 -29.27 2.30
C GLY A 149 32.74 -27.79 2.49
N MET A 150 32.57 -26.93 1.49
CA MET A 150 32.90 -25.50 1.62
C MET A 150 31.66 -24.67 1.97
N THR A 151 31.77 -23.62 2.79
CA THR A 151 30.62 -22.73 3.07
C THR A 151 30.31 -21.85 1.85
N ILE A 152 29.08 -21.35 1.71
CA ILE A 152 28.68 -20.50 0.55
C ILE A 152 29.56 -19.25 0.48
N THR A 153 29.86 -18.68 1.64
CA THR A 153 30.73 -17.51 1.81
C THR A 153 32.18 -17.80 1.42
N ASP A 154 32.68 -18.99 1.74
CA ASP A 154 34.07 -19.36 1.41
C ASP A 154 34.22 -19.64 -0.09
N TRP A 155 33.19 -20.20 -0.72
CA TRP A 155 33.15 -20.42 -2.17
C TRP A 155 33.13 -19.11 -2.97
N GLU A 156 32.38 -18.10 -2.51
CA GLU A 156 32.36 -16.77 -3.13
C GLU A 156 33.67 -16.00 -2.94
N ARG A 157 34.26 -16.07 -1.73
CA ARG A 157 35.59 -15.52 -1.44
C ARG A 157 36.66 -16.12 -2.34
N GLU A 158 36.59 -17.41 -2.60
CA GLU A 158 37.57 -18.11 -3.43
C GLU A 158 37.42 -17.77 -4.92
N ARG A 159 36.19 -17.59 -5.42
CA ARG A 159 35.94 -17.06 -6.77
C ARG A 159 36.49 -15.64 -6.93
N ILE A 160 36.29 -14.78 -5.93
CA ILE A 160 36.80 -13.40 -5.93
C ILE A 160 38.33 -13.39 -5.89
N ARG A 161 38.96 -14.18 -5.02
CA ARG A 161 40.42 -14.29 -4.92
C ARG A 161 41.05 -14.81 -6.23
N ARG A 162 40.44 -15.82 -6.86
CA ARG A 162 40.89 -16.36 -8.16
C ARG A 162 40.77 -15.31 -9.28
N LYS A 163 39.70 -14.51 -9.26
CA LYS A 163 39.49 -13.40 -10.21
C LYS A 163 40.49 -12.26 -10.00
N LEU A 164 40.80 -11.91 -8.76
CA LEU A 164 41.81 -10.89 -8.43
C LEU A 164 43.24 -11.32 -8.81
N ARG A 165 43.58 -12.60 -8.60
CA ARG A 165 44.88 -13.16 -9.01
C ARG A 165 45.03 -13.22 -10.53
N ALA A 166 43.96 -13.60 -11.25
CA ALA A 166 43.95 -13.60 -12.71
C ALA A 166 44.05 -12.18 -13.30
N ASN A 167 43.42 -11.20 -12.65
CA ASN A 167 43.39 -9.80 -13.08
C ASN A 167 44.54 -8.94 -12.52
N ARG A 168 45.45 -9.51 -11.71
CA ARG A 168 46.56 -8.81 -11.04
C ARG A 168 46.15 -7.48 -10.39
N ALA A 169 44.98 -7.47 -9.73
CA ALA A 169 44.42 -6.29 -9.09
C ALA A 169 44.27 -6.51 -7.58
N GLY A 170 44.51 -5.46 -6.80
CA GLY A 170 44.47 -5.50 -5.33
C GLY A 170 45.85 -5.77 -4.70
N PRO A 171 45.94 -6.46 -3.54
CA PRO A 171 47.18 -6.62 -2.75
C PRO A 171 48.38 -7.33 -3.41
N PHE A 172 48.28 -7.65 -4.71
CA PHE A 172 49.32 -8.30 -5.51
C PHE A 172 49.86 -7.37 -6.61
N GLU A 173 49.62 -6.06 -6.49
CA GLU A 173 50.30 -5.04 -7.30
C GLU A 173 51.79 -4.94 -6.92
N PRO A 174 52.72 -4.94 -7.89
CA PRO A 174 54.14 -4.82 -7.61
C PRO A 174 54.51 -3.35 -7.37
N GLY A 175 54.80 -3.04 -6.11
CA GLY A 175 55.55 -1.85 -5.72
C GLY A 175 54.69 -0.73 -5.17
N ILE A 176 54.76 -0.55 -3.84
CA ILE A 176 55.01 0.71 -3.12
C ILE A 176 54.95 0.35 -1.62
N SER A 177 56.13 0.14 -1.05
CA SER A 177 56.38 0.25 0.39
C SER A 177 57.87 0.60 0.55
N ILE A 178 58.22 1.30 1.62
CA ILE A 178 59.59 1.67 2.10
C ILE A 178 59.96 3.16 1.82
N LEU A 179 59.68 4.11 2.73
CA LEU A 179 60.55 4.53 3.86
C LEU A 179 60.08 5.86 4.51
N ASN A 180 60.43 6.02 5.79
CA ASN A 180 60.06 7.01 6.80
C ASN A 180 61.10 8.17 6.98
N THR A 181 60.61 9.35 7.41
CA THR A 181 61.17 10.30 8.44
C THR A 181 62.41 11.19 8.12
N VAL A 182 62.75 12.37 8.72
CA VAL A 182 62.40 13.23 9.90
C VAL A 182 62.85 14.70 9.61
N ASN A 183 62.28 15.73 10.30
CA ASN A 183 62.90 16.96 10.92
C ASN A 183 61.98 18.20 10.76
N GLY A 184 61.66 19.08 11.72
CA GLY A 184 62.07 19.35 13.11
C GLY A 184 62.31 20.87 13.34
N LYS A 185 61.48 21.56 14.17
CA LYS A 185 61.73 22.78 15.02
C LYS A 185 60.41 23.50 15.42
N GLU A 186 60.02 23.53 16.71
CA GLU A 186 60.28 24.53 17.80
C GLU A 186 59.55 25.87 17.58
N GLU A 187 58.89 26.54 18.52
CA GLU A 187 58.23 26.31 19.83
C GLU A 187 57.57 27.67 20.19
N GLU A 188 56.41 27.66 20.88
CA GLU A 188 55.81 28.73 21.73
C GLU A 188 54.26 28.71 21.64
N ASP A 189 53.60 27.96 22.54
CA ASP A 189 52.27 28.19 23.15
C ASP A 189 51.72 26.88 23.78
N GLU A 190 52.39 26.36 24.80
CA GLU A 190 52.35 24.92 25.14
C GLU A 190 51.09 24.38 25.85
N GLU A 191 50.17 25.20 26.39
CA GLU A 191 49.03 24.65 27.15
C GLU A 191 47.75 24.46 26.31
N ALA A 192 47.51 25.32 25.32
CA ALA A 192 46.46 25.08 24.31
C ALA A 192 46.93 24.09 23.24
N ALA A 193 48.23 24.14 22.90
CA ALA A 193 48.83 23.26 21.91
C ALA A 193 48.98 21.82 22.41
N LEU A 194 49.09 21.52 23.72
CA LEU A 194 49.16 20.13 24.19
C LEU A 194 47.84 19.37 24.03
N LEU A 195 46.69 20.03 24.23
CA LEU A 195 45.37 19.44 24.00
C LEU A 195 45.10 19.28 22.50
N GLU A 196 45.55 20.25 21.69
CA GLU A 196 45.47 20.19 20.24
C GLU A 196 46.45 19.18 19.63
N ALA A 197 47.65 19.01 20.19
CA ALA A 197 48.66 18.04 19.75
C ALA A 197 48.34 16.61 20.22
N ALA A 198 47.73 16.44 21.40
CA ALA A 198 47.18 15.15 21.80
C ALA A 198 45.98 14.74 20.90
N GLU A 199 45.12 15.69 20.49
CA GLU A 199 44.06 15.44 19.49
C GLU A 199 44.62 15.22 18.08
N ASN A 200 45.68 15.93 17.67
CA ASN A 200 46.27 15.82 16.33
C ASN A 200 47.22 14.64 16.16
N ALA A 201 47.79 14.08 17.25
CA ALA A 201 48.54 12.83 17.20
C ALA A 201 47.64 11.62 16.87
N GLU A 202 46.32 11.70 17.10
CA GLU A 202 45.36 10.69 16.61
C GLU A 202 45.02 10.86 15.12
N VAL A 203 45.39 11.99 14.48
CA VAL A 203 45.04 12.31 13.09
C VAL A 203 46.01 11.72 12.06
N GLU A 204 47.20 11.25 12.44
CA GLU A 204 48.22 10.75 11.51
C GLU A 204 47.85 9.45 10.75
N ASN A 205 46.71 8.81 11.05
CA ASN A 205 46.24 7.59 10.37
C ASN A 205 44.77 7.61 9.89
N GLY A 206 44.18 8.77 9.60
CA GLY A 206 42.96 8.83 8.76
C GLY A 206 41.76 9.57 9.35
N THR A 207 41.35 10.62 8.64
CA THR A 207 40.04 11.31 8.60
C THR A 207 39.18 11.24 9.87
N PHE A 208 39.14 12.34 10.64
CA PHE A 208 38.16 12.56 11.70
C PHE A 208 36.73 12.31 11.18
N LYS A 209 36.08 11.24 11.66
CA LYS A 209 34.72 10.88 11.22
C LYS A 209 33.62 11.69 11.90
N GLY A 210 33.91 12.38 13.00
CA GLY A 210 32.91 13.11 13.79
C GLY A 210 31.90 12.20 14.49
N LYS A 211 31.07 12.78 15.36
CA LYS A 211 30.10 12.03 16.21
C LYS A 211 29.09 11.21 15.40
N TYR A 212 28.67 11.71 14.24
CA TYR A 212 27.65 11.10 13.39
C TYR A 212 28.23 10.51 12.10
N GLY A 213 29.57 10.38 11.98
CA GLY A 213 30.20 9.80 10.79
C GLY A 213 30.26 10.72 9.57
N ASP A 214 29.89 12.00 9.69
CA ASP A 214 29.83 12.97 8.60
C ASP A 214 31.06 13.91 8.52
N GLY A 215 32.07 13.68 9.36
CA GLY A 215 33.34 14.40 9.37
C GLY A 215 33.26 15.84 9.91
N LYS A 216 32.15 16.23 10.56
CA LYS A 216 31.96 17.59 11.08
C LYS A 216 31.99 17.62 12.60
N ARG A 217 32.51 18.73 13.14
CA ARG A 217 32.59 19.01 14.58
C ARG A 217 31.42 19.91 14.98
N ASP A 218 30.77 19.59 16.09
CA ASP A 218 29.71 20.41 16.69
C ASP A 218 30.35 21.49 17.56
N VAL A 219 30.29 22.75 17.11
CA VAL A 219 30.86 23.90 17.84
C VAL A 219 29.75 24.76 18.39
N LYS A 220 29.70 24.90 19.73
CA LYS A 220 28.67 25.70 20.41
C LYS A 220 28.69 27.15 19.91
N GLY A 221 27.51 27.69 19.58
CA GLY A 221 27.37 29.08 19.11
C GLY A 221 27.69 29.32 17.62
N LYS A 222 28.16 28.30 16.89
CA LYS A 222 28.46 28.41 15.44
C LYS A 222 27.81 27.27 14.68
N CYS A 223 27.31 27.57 13.47
CA CYS A 223 26.72 26.57 12.60
C CYS A 223 27.78 25.54 12.17
N ARG A 224 27.58 24.25 12.42
CA ARG A 224 28.53 23.18 12.02
C ARG A 224 28.74 23.04 10.50
N GLU A 225 27.88 23.67 9.70
CA GLU A 225 27.87 23.60 8.25
C GLU A 225 28.59 24.77 7.59
N CYS A 226 28.29 26.00 8.04
CA CYS A 226 28.77 27.23 7.40
C CYS A 226 29.47 28.19 8.37
N ASN A 227 29.65 27.80 9.64
CA ASN A 227 30.23 28.60 10.72
C ASN A 227 29.53 29.94 11.03
N SER A 228 28.32 30.17 10.48
CA SER A 228 27.51 31.34 10.84
C SER A 228 27.14 31.34 12.33
N LEU A 229 27.08 32.53 12.92
CA LEU A 229 26.66 32.77 14.30
C LEU A 229 25.12 32.76 14.45
N GLU A 230 24.38 32.82 13.33
CA GLU A 230 22.91 32.84 13.30
C GLU A 230 22.32 31.43 13.44
N ILE A 231 22.57 30.79 14.57
CA ILE A 231 22.10 29.44 14.86
C ILE A 231 20.73 29.43 15.55
N ASP A 232 20.04 28.30 15.46
CA ASP A 232 18.86 28.06 16.28
C ASP A 232 19.26 27.49 17.65
N TRP A 233 19.23 28.35 18.67
CA TRP A 233 19.58 27.99 20.05
C TRP A 233 18.74 26.84 20.60
N LYS A 234 17.46 26.72 20.20
CA LYS A 234 16.59 25.64 20.67
C LYS A 234 17.07 24.28 20.16
N TRP A 235 17.59 24.23 18.94
CA TRP A 235 18.19 23.02 18.38
C TRP A 235 19.48 22.65 19.09
N GLN A 236 20.28 23.66 19.42
CA GLN A 236 21.49 23.45 20.18
C GLN A 236 21.19 22.87 21.58
N ASP A 237 20.20 23.39 22.28
CA ASP A 237 19.87 22.94 23.63
C ASP A 237 19.29 21.52 23.64
N ILE A 238 18.39 21.21 22.71
CA ILE A 238 17.68 19.93 22.67
C ILE A 238 18.52 18.82 22.01
N PHE A 239 19.05 19.08 20.83
CA PHE A 239 19.77 18.05 20.05
C PHE A 239 21.28 18.10 20.27
N GLY A 240 21.82 19.12 20.94
CA GLY A 240 23.26 19.32 21.06
C GLY A 240 23.94 19.72 19.75
N ILE A 241 23.18 20.19 18.75
CA ILE A 241 23.68 20.51 17.41
C ILE A 241 23.32 21.95 17.04
N SER A 242 24.34 22.73 16.69
CA SER A 242 24.22 24.12 16.26
C SER A 242 24.18 24.22 14.73
N VAL A 243 23.01 24.55 14.18
CA VAL A 243 22.81 24.72 12.72
C VAL A 243 21.94 25.95 12.47
N CYS A 244 22.32 26.77 11.49
CA CYS A 244 21.52 27.91 11.04
C CYS A 244 20.35 27.47 10.15
N ASN A 245 19.27 28.27 10.10
CA ASN A 245 18.08 27.90 9.32
C ASN A 245 18.38 27.68 7.82
N ALA A 246 19.28 28.49 7.24
CA ALA A 246 19.68 28.31 5.85
C ALA A 246 20.31 26.94 5.56
N CYS A 247 21.07 26.38 6.51
CA CYS A 247 21.67 25.05 6.35
C CYS A 247 20.68 23.92 6.61
N LYS A 248 19.68 24.13 7.48
CA LYS A 248 18.59 23.17 7.68
C LYS A 248 17.81 22.97 6.38
N ASP A 249 17.49 24.06 5.70
CA ASP A 249 16.70 24.03 4.46
C ASP A 249 17.52 23.49 3.27
N LYS A 250 18.84 23.77 3.23
CA LYS A 250 19.73 23.26 2.17
C LYS A 250 20.02 21.77 2.27
N ILE A 251 19.98 21.20 3.47
CA ILE A 251 20.39 19.81 3.73
C ILE A 251 19.30 19.08 4.53
N PRO A 252 18.09 18.90 3.94
CA PRO A 252 16.99 18.23 4.63
C PRO A 252 17.30 16.76 4.92
N ASP A 253 18.14 16.11 4.11
CA ASP A 253 18.51 14.70 4.32
C ASP A 253 19.24 14.48 5.65
N LYS A 254 19.84 15.51 6.26
CA LYS A 254 20.46 15.42 7.59
C LYS A 254 19.62 16.12 8.65
N TYR A 255 19.12 17.31 8.32
CA TYR A 255 18.49 18.21 9.28
C TYR A 255 16.97 18.27 9.16
N SER A 256 16.33 17.33 8.48
CA SER A 256 14.87 17.17 8.55
C SER A 256 14.47 16.60 9.91
N LEU A 257 13.34 17.09 10.43
CA LEU A 257 12.73 16.56 11.64
C LEU A 257 11.73 15.48 11.26
N LEU A 258 11.86 14.31 11.88
CA LEU A 258 10.98 13.15 11.72
C LEU A 258 10.00 13.10 12.87
N THR A 259 8.72 12.87 12.58
CA THR A 259 7.74 12.53 13.61
C THR A 259 8.07 11.17 14.23
N LYS A 260 7.62 10.95 15.47
CA LYS A 260 7.76 9.63 16.14
C LYS A 260 7.31 8.47 15.26
N THR A 261 6.20 8.63 14.53
CA THR A 261 5.65 7.62 13.64
C THR A 261 6.57 7.35 12.45
N GLU A 262 7.14 8.38 11.83
CA GLU A 262 8.11 8.23 10.74
C GLU A 262 9.39 7.55 11.24
N ALA A 263 9.94 8.00 12.38
CA ALA A 263 11.13 7.37 12.97
C ALA A 263 10.91 5.88 13.28
N ARG A 264 9.72 5.52 13.79
CA ARG A 264 9.34 4.13 14.08
C ARG A 264 9.15 3.30 12.81
N ASP A 265 8.47 3.85 11.81
CA ASP A 265 8.03 3.08 10.64
C ASP A 265 9.14 3.00 9.56
N ASP A 266 9.96 4.04 9.38
CA ASP A 266 11.04 4.09 8.38
C ASP A 266 12.33 3.44 8.89
N TYR A 267 12.69 3.64 10.16
CA TYR A 267 13.91 3.09 10.77
C TYR A 267 13.66 1.86 11.65
N LEU A 268 12.41 1.41 11.70
CA LEU A 268 11.98 0.19 12.40
C LEU A 268 12.37 0.22 13.90
N LEU A 269 12.43 1.42 14.47
CA LEU A 269 12.72 1.66 15.88
C LEU A 269 11.54 1.28 16.76
N THR A 270 11.81 1.02 18.03
CA THR A 270 10.80 0.63 19.00
C THR A 270 10.40 1.79 19.90
N ASP A 271 9.18 1.75 20.45
CA ASP A 271 8.70 2.81 21.35
C ASP A 271 9.56 3.02 22.61
N PRO A 272 10.18 2.00 23.24
CA PRO A 272 11.13 2.21 24.34
C PRO A 272 12.36 3.03 23.92
N GLU A 273 12.94 2.74 22.75
CA GLU A 273 14.11 3.47 22.24
C GLU A 273 13.76 4.93 21.91
N LEU A 274 12.57 5.16 21.35
CA LEU A 274 12.09 6.51 21.02
C LEU A 274 11.64 7.32 22.23
N LYS A 275 11.42 6.68 23.39
CA LYS A 275 11.06 7.36 24.64
C LYS A 275 12.29 7.74 25.48
N ASP A 276 13.44 7.12 25.19
CA ASP A 276 14.68 7.38 25.89
C ASP A 276 15.31 8.69 25.38
N GLU A 277 15.19 9.75 26.18
CA GLU A 277 15.67 11.09 25.85
C GLU A 277 17.20 11.19 25.79
N ASP A 278 17.91 10.36 26.56
CA ASP A 278 19.36 10.30 26.54
C ASP A 278 19.88 9.66 25.24
N LEU A 279 19.11 8.71 24.71
CA LEU A 279 19.43 8.02 23.46
C LEU A 279 19.03 8.85 22.23
N LEU A 280 17.79 9.32 22.18
CA LEU A 280 17.20 10.05 21.06
C LEU A 280 16.45 11.27 21.59
N PRO A 281 17.14 12.42 21.74
CA PRO A 281 16.48 13.65 22.14
C PRO A 281 15.45 14.07 21.10
N HIS A 282 14.37 14.70 21.57
CA HIS A 282 13.25 15.06 20.72
C HIS A 282 12.71 16.45 21.05
N LEU A 283 12.17 17.10 20.04
CA LEU A 283 11.50 18.39 20.13
C LEU A 283 9.98 18.17 20.18
N GLU A 284 9.33 18.61 21.24
CA GLU A 284 7.87 18.58 21.32
C GLU A 284 7.23 19.77 20.60
N ARG A 285 6.18 19.49 19.84
CA ARG A 285 5.32 20.48 19.18
C ARG A 285 3.84 20.14 19.42
N PRO A 286 2.94 21.14 19.51
CA PRO A 286 1.51 20.86 19.59
C PRO A 286 1.06 20.07 18.37
N ASN A 287 0.18 19.09 18.57
CA ASN A 287 -0.29 18.24 17.50
C ASN A 287 -1.07 19.08 16.45
N PRO A 288 -0.71 19.01 15.17
CA PRO A 288 -1.29 19.86 14.12
C PRO A 288 -2.78 19.60 13.89
N HIS A 289 -3.29 18.41 14.26
CA HIS A 289 -4.71 18.10 14.12
C HIS A 289 -5.56 18.71 15.23
N LYS A 290 -5.14 18.52 16.49
CA LYS A 290 -5.82 19.07 17.68
C LYS A 290 -4.81 19.27 18.80
N GLN A 291 -4.77 20.47 19.38
CA GLN A 291 -3.87 20.79 20.48
C GLN A 291 -4.11 19.96 21.75
N SER A 292 -5.33 19.42 21.94
CA SER A 292 -5.66 18.54 23.07
C SER A 292 -5.15 17.10 22.92
N PHE A 293 -4.72 16.70 21.73
CA PHE A 293 -4.07 15.41 21.53
C PHE A 293 -2.63 15.45 22.04
N HIS A 294 -2.05 14.28 22.25
CA HIS A 294 -0.65 14.16 22.64
C HIS A 294 0.25 14.96 21.70
N ALA A 295 1.18 15.71 22.28
CA ALA A 295 2.15 16.50 21.55
C ALA A 295 2.94 15.62 20.57
N MET A 296 3.26 16.19 19.42
CA MET A 296 4.06 15.52 18.40
C MET A 296 5.53 15.61 18.82
N GLN A 297 6.16 14.45 18.96
CA GLN A 297 7.59 14.33 19.19
C GLN A 297 8.32 14.34 17.85
N LEU A 298 9.26 15.27 17.69
CA LEU A 298 10.07 15.45 16.49
C LEU A 298 11.53 15.10 16.77
N PHE A 299 12.05 14.11 16.04
CA PHE A 299 13.41 13.60 16.15
C PHE A 299 14.27 14.14 15.02
N LEU A 300 15.56 14.35 15.27
CA LEU A 300 16.48 14.79 14.24
C LEU A 300 16.95 13.61 13.39
N ARG A 301 16.72 13.66 12.06
CA ARG A 301 17.07 12.58 11.13
C ARG A 301 18.52 12.12 11.25
N LEU A 302 19.49 13.04 11.32
CA LEU A 302 20.91 12.72 11.50
C LEU A 302 21.19 11.80 12.71
N GLN A 303 20.53 12.07 13.84
CA GLN A 303 20.72 11.28 15.07
C GLN A 303 20.04 9.92 14.98
N VAL A 304 18.83 9.90 14.42
CA VAL A 304 18.06 8.69 14.18
C VAL A 304 18.82 7.75 13.24
N GLU A 305 19.32 8.25 12.12
CA GLU A 305 20.12 7.48 11.16
C GLU A 305 21.41 6.96 11.79
N ALA A 306 22.14 7.80 12.52
CA ALA A 306 23.37 7.38 13.21
C ALA A 306 23.13 6.25 14.22
N TYR A 307 21.99 6.28 14.94
CA TYR A 307 21.62 5.21 15.86
C TYR A 307 21.13 3.95 15.14
N ALA A 308 20.19 4.11 14.20
CA ALA A 308 19.55 3.00 13.49
C ALA A 308 20.54 2.23 12.62
N LEU A 309 21.36 2.94 11.85
CA LEU A 309 22.40 2.34 11.01
C LEU A 309 23.65 1.97 11.80
N GLY A 310 23.75 2.43 13.05
CA GLY A 310 24.85 2.11 13.93
C GLY A 310 24.86 0.63 14.35
N PRO A 311 25.99 0.15 14.91
CA PRO A 311 26.17 -1.24 15.32
C PRO A 311 25.22 -1.68 16.45
N LYS A 312 24.60 -0.72 17.15
CA LYS A 312 23.66 -0.99 18.24
C LYS A 312 22.32 -1.57 17.75
N LYS A 313 21.89 -1.22 16.53
CA LYS A 313 20.57 -1.58 16.00
C LYS A 313 20.65 -2.46 14.76
N TRP A 314 20.87 -1.86 13.58
CA TRP A 314 20.89 -2.59 12.30
C TRP A 314 22.30 -2.77 11.74
N GLY A 315 23.27 -1.94 12.13
CA GLY A 315 24.68 -2.05 11.73
C GLY A 315 24.99 -1.57 10.31
N SER A 316 24.05 -1.68 9.38
CA SER A 316 24.15 -1.13 8.03
C SER A 316 22.77 -0.78 7.46
N ALA A 317 22.75 0.04 6.41
CA ALA A 317 21.52 0.35 5.66
C ALA A 317 20.96 -0.89 4.97
N GLU A 318 21.83 -1.74 4.43
CA GLU A 318 21.44 -3.00 3.77
C GLU A 318 20.70 -3.93 4.74
N ALA A 319 21.15 -4.04 5.98
CA ALA A 319 20.50 -4.88 6.99
C ALA A 319 19.11 -4.35 7.40
N LEU A 320 18.94 -3.03 7.46
CA LEU A 320 17.64 -2.40 7.71
C LEU A 320 16.67 -2.67 6.55
N ASP A 321 17.14 -2.51 5.31
CA ASP A 321 16.32 -2.77 4.11
C ASP A 321 15.89 -4.24 4.02
N GLU A 322 16.79 -5.18 4.30
CA GLU A 322 16.45 -6.61 4.37
C GLU A 322 15.37 -6.90 5.41
N GLU A 323 15.43 -6.25 6.58
CA GLU A 323 14.41 -6.44 7.63
C GLU A 323 13.07 -5.85 7.20
N TYR A 324 13.11 -4.69 6.56
CA TYR A 324 11.94 -4.02 6.00
C TYR A 324 11.23 -4.91 4.98
N GLU A 325 11.96 -5.53 4.06
CA GLU A 325 11.41 -6.47 3.08
C GLU A 325 10.79 -7.70 3.75
N LYS A 326 11.47 -8.30 4.74
CA LYS A 326 10.93 -9.41 5.55
C LYS A 326 9.62 -9.01 6.25
N ARG A 327 9.53 -7.81 6.84
CA ARG A 327 8.29 -7.31 7.46
C ARG A 327 7.18 -7.10 6.42
N ARG A 328 7.51 -6.63 5.23
CA ARG A 328 6.54 -6.44 4.14
C ARG A 328 5.99 -7.77 3.63
N GLU A 329 6.84 -8.75 3.41
CA GLU A 329 6.44 -10.09 2.97
C GLU A 329 5.57 -10.79 4.01
N THR A 330 5.98 -10.77 5.29
CA THR A 330 5.19 -11.36 6.38
C THR A 330 3.85 -10.66 6.57
N SER A 331 3.79 -9.33 6.40
CA SER A 331 2.53 -8.58 6.42
C SER A 331 1.63 -8.96 5.24
N LYS A 332 2.19 -9.07 4.03
CA LYS A 332 1.47 -9.50 2.82
C LYS A 332 0.92 -10.92 2.98
N ALA A 333 1.75 -11.87 3.42
CA ALA A 333 1.36 -13.26 3.66
C ALA A 333 0.25 -13.37 4.72
N ARG A 334 0.33 -12.60 5.81
CA ARG A 334 -0.74 -12.54 6.83
C ARG A 334 -2.05 -12.03 6.26
N LYS A 335 -2.01 -10.97 5.44
CA LYS A 335 -3.21 -10.41 4.77
C LYS A 335 -3.82 -11.42 3.79
N GLU A 336 -2.99 -12.09 2.99
CA GLU A 336 -3.42 -13.14 2.07
C GLU A 336 -4.05 -14.34 2.79
N LYS A 337 -3.41 -14.82 3.87
CA LYS A 337 -3.97 -15.90 4.71
C LYS A 337 -5.31 -15.50 5.31
N LYS A 338 -5.42 -14.27 5.84
CA LYS A 338 -6.67 -13.74 6.39
C LYS A 338 -7.76 -13.69 5.32
N PHE A 339 -7.42 -13.28 4.10
CA PHE A 339 -8.34 -13.27 2.96
C PHE A 339 -8.77 -14.68 2.54
N LYS A 340 -7.84 -15.61 2.38
CA LYS A 340 -8.13 -17.02 2.05
C LYS A 340 -9.01 -17.69 3.11
N ASN A 341 -8.77 -17.41 4.38
CA ASN A 341 -9.61 -17.89 5.47
C ASN A 341 -11.03 -17.31 5.42
N LYS A 342 -11.18 -16.00 5.14
CA LYS A 342 -12.49 -15.37 4.94
C LYS A 342 -13.24 -15.98 3.74
N LEU A 343 -12.56 -16.27 2.64
CA LEU A 343 -13.15 -16.95 1.48
C LEU A 343 -13.59 -18.38 1.81
N ASN A 344 -12.78 -19.13 2.54
CA ASN A 344 -13.13 -20.48 2.96
C ASN A 344 -14.32 -20.49 3.94
N ASP A 345 -14.38 -19.53 4.87
CA ASP A 345 -15.52 -19.35 5.76
C ASP A 345 -16.81 -19.01 4.98
N LEU A 346 -16.71 -18.10 4.00
CA LEU A 346 -17.82 -17.77 3.12
C LEU A 346 -18.30 -18.99 2.32
N LYS A 347 -17.39 -19.77 1.72
CA LYS A 347 -17.72 -21.03 1.01
C LYS A 347 -18.38 -22.05 1.92
N LYS A 348 -17.92 -22.18 3.17
CA LYS A 348 -18.54 -23.07 4.16
C LYS A 348 -19.95 -22.61 4.50
N ARG A 349 -20.16 -21.31 4.72
CA ARG A 349 -21.48 -20.75 5.02
C ARG A 349 -22.47 -20.98 3.87
N THR A 350 -22.08 -20.69 2.63
CA THR A 350 -22.94 -20.93 1.46
C THR A 350 -23.18 -22.41 1.18
N ARG A 351 -22.17 -23.29 1.35
CA ARG A 351 -22.34 -24.75 1.22
C ARG A 351 -23.27 -25.33 2.28
N VAL A 352 -23.17 -24.87 3.53
CA VAL A 352 -24.06 -25.29 4.61
C VAL A 352 -25.49 -24.82 4.35
N GLU A 353 -25.70 -23.61 3.82
CA GLU A 353 -27.04 -23.17 3.41
C GLU A 353 -27.60 -23.99 2.25
N ALA A 354 -26.80 -24.28 1.22
CA ALA A 354 -27.23 -25.14 0.11
C ALA A 354 -27.56 -26.56 0.59
N TYR A 355 -26.75 -27.15 1.48
CA TYR A 355 -26.99 -28.47 2.05
C TYR A 355 -28.21 -28.47 2.99
N LYS A 356 -28.40 -27.43 3.83
CA LYS A 356 -29.60 -27.27 4.65
C LYS A 356 -30.85 -27.13 3.79
N ARG A 357 -30.80 -26.36 2.69
CA ARG A 357 -31.92 -26.26 1.73
C ARG A 357 -32.21 -27.62 1.05
N ALA A 358 -31.19 -28.33 0.59
CA ALA A 358 -31.36 -29.65 -0.03
C ALA A 358 -31.93 -30.69 0.95
N ARG A 359 -31.49 -30.67 2.21
CA ARG A 359 -31.95 -31.61 3.25
C ARG A 359 -33.35 -31.30 3.78
N LEU A 360 -33.71 -30.02 3.88
CA LEU A 360 -35.07 -29.61 4.27
C LEU A 360 -36.05 -29.66 3.09
N GLY A 361 -35.56 -29.65 1.85
CA GLY A 361 -36.35 -29.68 0.62
C GLY A 361 -36.77 -31.07 0.11
N GLY A 362 -36.61 -32.13 0.90
CA GLY A 362 -37.26 -33.42 0.63
C GLY A 362 -36.99 -34.05 -0.75
N GLY A 363 -35.80 -33.83 -1.34
CA GLY A 363 -35.39 -34.53 -2.57
C GLY A 363 -36.03 -34.06 -3.88
N ALA A 364 -36.84 -33.00 -3.88
CA ALA A 364 -37.32 -32.35 -5.10
C ALA A 364 -36.49 -31.10 -5.41
N ASP A 365 -36.25 -30.84 -6.69
CA ASP A 365 -35.52 -29.68 -7.23
C ASP A 365 -36.14 -28.34 -6.78
N ALA A 366 -35.78 -27.87 -5.58
CA ALA A 366 -36.28 -26.63 -5.03
C ALA A 366 -35.57 -25.43 -5.67
N ALA A 367 -36.25 -24.78 -6.62
CA ALA A 367 -35.79 -23.56 -7.27
C ALA A 367 -35.65 -22.39 -6.27
N PHE A 368 -34.70 -21.48 -6.55
CA PHE A 368 -34.46 -20.28 -5.75
C PHE A 368 -35.75 -19.44 -5.62
N GLY A 369 -36.28 -19.31 -4.39
CA GLY A 369 -37.49 -18.54 -4.09
C GLY A 369 -38.67 -19.37 -3.55
N GLN A 370 -38.60 -20.69 -3.54
CA GLN A 370 -39.66 -21.53 -2.97
C GLN A 370 -39.57 -21.62 -1.43
N LYS A 371 -40.73 -21.51 -0.76
CA LYS A 371 -40.87 -21.57 0.70
C LYS A 371 -40.72 -23.03 1.15
N ILE A 372 -39.66 -23.32 1.90
CA ILE A 372 -39.38 -24.67 2.42
C ILE A 372 -40.26 -24.91 3.65
N LYS A 373 -41.25 -25.81 3.55
CA LYS A 373 -42.08 -26.23 4.69
C LYS A 373 -41.21 -26.93 5.74
N GLY A 374 -41.14 -26.38 6.94
CA GLY A 374 -40.42 -26.98 8.07
C GLY A 374 -41.18 -28.17 8.67
N ARG A 375 -40.48 -29.10 9.34
CA ARG A 375 -41.07 -30.27 10.02
C ARG A 375 -42.12 -29.91 11.10
N TYR A 376 -42.13 -28.66 11.56
CA TYR A 376 -43.08 -28.11 12.55
C TYR A 376 -43.86 -26.91 12.01
N ASP A 377 -43.92 -26.75 10.68
CA ASP A 377 -44.73 -25.70 10.08
C ASP A 377 -46.20 -26.06 10.34
N LYS A 378 -46.83 -25.35 11.27
CA LYS A 378 -48.23 -25.56 11.64
C LYS A 378 -49.06 -25.07 10.47
N HIS A 379 -49.69 -26.01 9.78
CA HIS A 379 -50.70 -25.71 8.78
C HIS A 379 -51.97 -25.26 9.50
N GLU A 380 -52.32 -23.98 9.34
CA GLU A 380 -53.61 -23.46 9.77
C GLU A 380 -54.65 -23.87 8.73
N HIS A 381 -55.66 -24.64 9.15
CA HIS A 381 -56.66 -25.18 8.25
C HIS A 381 -57.67 -24.09 7.87
N GLU A 382 -57.63 -23.65 6.62
CA GLU A 382 -58.74 -22.93 6.01
C GLU A 382 -59.72 -23.97 5.44
N TRP A 383 -60.91 -24.04 6.03
CA TRP A 383 -61.93 -25.03 5.69
C TRP A 383 -62.81 -24.51 4.54
N GLY A 384 -62.88 -25.29 3.47
CA GLY A 384 -63.75 -25.03 2.34
C GLY A 384 -65.23 -25.23 2.68
N ARG A 385 -66.09 -25.03 1.67
CA ARG A 385 -67.54 -25.07 1.81
C ARG A 385 -68.02 -26.44 2.33
N SER A 386 -68.84 -26.43 3.38
CA SER A 386 -69.45 -27.64 3.94
C SER A 386 -70.40 -28.31 2.94
N VAL A 387 -70.24 -29.61 2.73
CA VAL A 387 -71.10 -30.45 1.90
C VAL A 387 -71.85 -31.41 2.80
N LEU A 388 -73.17 -31.51 2.61
CA LEU A 388 -74.04 -32.37 3.40
C LEU A 388 -74.07 -33.75 2.77
N ASP A 389 -73.66 -34.79 3.51
CA ASP A 389 -73.67 -36.15 2.98
C ASP A 389 -75.08 -36.74 3.07
N PRO A 390 -75.69 -37.10 1.93
CA PRO A 390 -77.10 -37.50 1.88
C PRO A 390 -77.40 -38.87 2.52
N GLU A 391 -76.37 -39.70 2.76
CA GLU A 391 -76.53 -41.02 3.36
C GLU A 391 -76.41 -41.01 4.90
N THR A 392 -75.64 -40.07 5.46
CA THR A 392 -75.35 -40.01 6.90
C THR A 392 -75.97 -38.79 7.59
N GLY A 393 -76.43 -37.80 6.82
CA GLY A 393 -77.03 -36.56 7.34
C GLY A 393 -76.05 -35.62 8.01
N MET A 394 -74.74 -35.91 7.95
CA MET A 394 -73.68 -35.12 8.57
C MET A 394 -73.10 -34.10 7.59
N THR A 395 -72.64 -32.95 8.09
CA THR A 395 -71.95 -31.95 7.27
C THR A 395 -70.44 -32.19 7.30
N ARG A 396 -69.82 -32.37 6.14
CA ARG A 396 -68.38 -32.53 5.98
C ARG A 396 -67.74 -31.25 5.46
N LYS A 397 -66.66 -30.80 6.10
CA LYS A 397 -65.80 -29.71 5.61
C LYS A 397 -64.43 -30.26 5.23
N ARG A 398 -63.97 -29.91 4.03
CA ARG A 398 -62.63 -30.27 3.53
C ARG A 398 -61.73 -29.05 3.57
N CYS A 399 -60.51 -29.18 4.08
CA CYS A 399 -59.52 -28.13 4.01
C CYS A 399 -58.94 -28.00 2.59
N ASP A 400 -58.90 -26.79 2.05
CA ASP A 400 -58.53 -26.54 0.64
C ASP A 400 -57.02 -26.74 0.37
N GLU A 401 -56.17 -26.58 1.40
CA GLU A 401 -54.71 -26.69 1.25
C GLU A 401 -54.15 -28.11 1.45
N CYS A 402 -54.77 -28.92 2.31
CA CYS A 402 -54.25 -30.24 2.68
C CYS A 402 -55.22 -31.41 2.45
N GLY A 403 -56.48 -31.13 2.13
CA GLY A 403 -57.50 -32.15 1.85
C GLY A 403 -58.01 -32.91 3.06
N MET A 404 -57.68 -32.48 4.29
CA MET A 404 -58.23 -33.07 5.52
C MET A 404 -59.75 -32.81 5.58
N GLU A 405 -60.52 -33.81 6.02
CA GLU A 405 -61.98 -33.73 6.14
C GLU A 405 -62.40 -33.84 7.60
N VAL A 406 -63.34 -33.00 8.03
CA VAL A 406 -63.93 -33.00 9.36
C VAL A 406 -65.45 -33.07 9.25
N GLU A 407 -66.04 -34.02 9.97
CA GLU A 407 -67.49 -34.18 10.12
C GLU A 407 -67.96 -33.35 11.31
N GLU A 408 -68.90 -32.44 11.09
CA GLU A 408 -69.56 -31.68 12.15
C GLU A 408 -70.96 -32.28 12.40
N LEU A 409 -71.19 -32.73 13.64
CA LEU A 409 -72.51 -33.06 14.16
C LEU A 409 -73.10 -31.77 14.77
N GLU A 410 -74.15 -31.23 14.17
CA GLU A 410 -74.96 -30.19 14.81
C GLU A 410 -75.74 -30.85 15.96
N LEU A 411 -75.47 -30.41 17.20
CA LEU A 411 -76.16 -30.86 18.42
C LEU A 411 -77.41 -30.04 18.68
#